data_AF-A0A127MCT6-F1
#
_entry.id   AF-A0A127MCT6-F1
#
_cell.length_a   1.000
_cell.length_b   1.000
_cell.length_c   1.000
_cell.angle_alpha   90.00
_cell.angle_beta   90.00
_cell.angle_gamma   90.00
#
_symmetry.space_group_name_H-M   'P 1'
#
loop_
_entity.id
_entity.type
_entity.pdbx_description
1 polymer ?
#
loop_
_entity_poly.entity_id
_entity_poly.type
_entity_poly.pdbx_seq_one_letter_code
_entity_poly.pdbx_strand_id
1 'polypeptide(L)'
;MSYMDATIDVPVTGHRFRPDFTKFMNWALVWILLANIPFMAMWMVGAPPRTIPIVLAGLVGLIVKRMPRMVQWIAFVGVMVYSLLSFVSGLFSLTLDSLLYSLQFFAEIKPGDSIEYIAAAVVIFGILIGSWFLLKRDTNFSRPLYILLGGALIFGLVGADSAVGEGMRGHYFRPAPVGATFESAVNKSGFADRADGQRHLVLIMVESLGVPKNNKAMSDKLFAYYNSSAVKERYEVSQGTSLYYNSTTSGEMRELCGRWGDYYELLKTDDPKTLDCLPAQLAEKGYATQAMHSFKGPFFKREDWYPRIGFQKREFAVDLEKRGAEWCGGVFAGACDRQVPKMLAENLKRATQPTFQYWLTLNTHLPVPTEQNLNAGNCEKVSVELARDYPMICRQFAIFDDIDKALIREITASDFPEADILLVGDHMPPFFDRHHRSQFDPERVPWLYLKAKGSTPKG
;
A
#
# COMPACT_ATOMS: atom_id res chain seq x y z
N MET A 1 92.23 11.50 10.05
CA MET A 1 91.72 10.27 9.43
C MET A 1 90.77 9.64 10.44
N SER A 2 89.49 9.99 10.51
CA SER A 2 88.40 9.71 9.55
C SER A 2 88.34 8.25 9.16
N TYR A 3 87.40 7.50 9.73
CA TYR A 3 86.21 7.03 9.00
C TYR A 3 85.11 6.68 10.03
N MET A 4 84.06 7.51 10.04
CA MET A 4 82.79 7.23 10.72
C MET A 4 81.95 6.37 9.79
N ASP A 5 81.51 5.21 10.26
CA ASP A 5 80.49 4.40 9.60
C ASP A 5 79.12 5.04 9.88
N ALA A 6 78.59 5.76 8.89
CA ALA A 6 77.24 6.28 8.91
C ALA A 6 76.31 5.25 8.26
N THR A 7 75.62 4.46 9.09
CA THR A 7 74.48 3.67 8.65
C THR A 7 73.35 4.63 8.27
N ILE A 8 73.06 4.70 6.97
CA ILE A 8 71.94 5.44 6.39
C ILE A 8 70.66 4.69 6.74
N ASP A 9 69.86 5.23 7.66
CA ASP A 9 68.48 4.81 7.86
C ASP A 9 67.66 5.17 6.61
N VAL A 10 67.18 4.15 5.92
CA VAL A 10 66.20 4.29 4.84
C VAL A 10 64.86 4.63 5.49
N PRO A 11 64.21 5.77 5.19
CA PRO A 11 62.87 6.02 5.66
C PRO A 11 61.94 5.11 4.86
N VAL A 12 61.39 4.08 5.51
CA VAL A 12 60.29 3.29 4.96
C VAL A 12 59.06 4.20 4.87
N THR A 13 58.90 4.82 3.71
CA THR A 13 57.68 5.49 3.28
C THR A 13 56.59 4.45 3.13
N GLY A 14 55.81 4.26 4.18
CA GLY A 14 54.63 3.39 4.18
C GLY A 14 53.50 4.02 4.96
N HIS A 15 52.70 4.86 4.32
CA HIS A 15 51.37 5.25 4.79
C HIS A 15 50.49 3.99 4.92
N ARG A 16 50.59 3.26 6.05
CA ARG A 16 49.60 2.28 6.48
C ARG A 16 48.76 2.92 7.56
N PHE A 17 47.47 3.06 7.28
CA PHE A 17 46.47 3.58 8.21
C PHE A 17 46.67 3.01 9.63
N ARG A 18 46.54 3.87 10.66
CA ARG A 18 46.68 3.46 12.07
C ARG A 18 45.74 2.28 12.36
N PRO A 19 46.16 1.25 13.12
CA PRO A 19 45.37 0.03 13.35
C PRO A 19 43.92 0.28 13.82
N ASP A 20 43.72 1.32 14.64
CA ASP A 20 42.41 1.69 15.19
C ASP A 20 41.49 2.32 14.12
N PHE A 21 42.06 3.01 13.13
CA PHE A 21 41.30 3.52 11.98
C PHE A 21 40.80 2.38 11.10
N THR A 22 41.61 1.36 10.86
CA THR A 22 41.18 0.17 10.09
C THR A 22 40.00 -0.54 10.77
N LYS A 23 40.02 -0.64 12.11
CA LYS A 23 38.89 -1.21 12.87
C LYS A 23 37.62 -0.37 12.75
N PHE A 24 37.76 0.95 12.84
CA PHE A 24 36.65 1.88 12.60
C PHE A 24 36.07 1.73 11.19
N MET A 25 36.92 1.63 10.15
CA MET A 25 36.47 1.45 8.77
C MET A 25 35.76 0.11 8.56
N ASN A 26 36.23 -0.97 9.18
CA ASN A 26 35.53 -2.27 9.15
C ASN A 26 34.15 -2.17 9.80
N TRP A 27 34.04 -1.47 10.93
CA TRP A 27 32.76 -1.23 11.60
C TRP A 27 31.82 -0.40 10.71
N ALA A 28 32.31 0.71 10.15
CA ALA A 28 31.51 1.59 9.29
C ALA A 28 31.04 0.86 8.02
N LEU A 29 31.90 0.03 7.43
CA LEU A 29 31.56 -0.79 6.27
C LEU A 29 30.35 -1.69 6.54
N VAL A 30 30.27 -2.33 7.71
CA VAL A 30 29.17 -3.24 8.03
C VAL A 30 27.94 -2.47 8.51
N TRP A 31 28.09 -1.64 9.55
CA TRP A 31 26.97 -1.08 10.29
C TRP A 31 26.42 0.22 9.71
N ILE A 32 27.21 0.92 8.88
CA ILE A 32 26.75 2.12 8.18
C ILE A 32 26.48 1.82 6.71
N LEU A 33 27.46 1.28 5.98
CA LEU A 33 27.29 1.06 4.54
C LEU A 33 26.42 -0.18 4.26
N LEU A 34 26.86 -1.38 4.66
CA LEU A 34 26.20 -2.63 4.27
C LEU A 34 24.77 -2.75 4.82
N ALA A 35 24.53 -2.27 6.04
CA ALA A 35 23.19 -2.24 6.65
C ALA A 35 22.20 -1.32 5.92
N ASN A 36 22.69 -0.35 5.14
CA ASN A 36 21.85 0.69 4.55
C ASN A 36 21.88 0.73 3.03
N ILE A 37 22.91 0.20 2.37
CA ILE A 37 23.07 0.22 0.92
C ILE A 37 21.87 -0.32 0.12
N PRO A 38 21.16 -1.42 0.51
CA PRO A 38 20.02 -1.87 -0.28
C PRO A 38 18.87 -0.86 -0.24
N PHE A 39 18.73 -0.10 0.85
CA PHE A 39 17.69 0.91 1.01
C PHE A 39 18.10 2.26 0.42
N MET A 40 19.38 2.61 0.50
CA MET A 40 19.92 3.81 -0.16
C MET A 40 19.80 3.70 -1.67
N ALA A 41 19.98 2.50 -2.25
CA ALA A 41 19.71 2.27 -3.66
C ALA A 41 18.25 2.60 -4.03
N MET A 42 17.32 2.40 -3.09
CA MET A 42 15.91 2.72 -3.27
C MET A 42 15.59 4.21 -3.16
N TRP A 43 16.55 5.08 -2.79
CA TRP A 43 16.37 6.53 -2.87
C TRP A 43 16.05 6.99 -4.30
N MET A 44 16.62 6.33 -5.31
CA MET A 44 16.40 6.67 -6.72
C MET A 44 14.94 6.46 -7.15
N VAL A 45 14.28 5.47 -6.56
CA VAL A 45 12.86 5.16 -6.81
C VAL A 45 11.95 5.79 -5.75
N GLY A 46 12.53 6.54 -4.80
CA GLY A 46 11.80 7.34 -3.82
C GLY A 46 11.31 6.55 -2.61
N ALA A 47 12.18 5.79 -1.94
CA ALA A 47 11.90 5.01 -0.72
C ALA A 47 11.31 5.80 0.48
N PRO A 48 10.57 5.12 1.39
CA PRO A 48 10.16 5.71 2.67
C PRO A 48 11.37 6.03 3.57
N PRO A 49 11.31 7.10 4.40
CA PRO A 49 12.38 7.48 5.31
C PRO A 49 12.74 6.38 6.31
N ARG A 50 14.03 6.24 6.63
CA ARG A 50 14.59 5.19 7.49
C ARG A 50 15.34 5.73 8.71
N THR A 51 14.93 6.88 9.23
CA THR A 51 15.56 7.53 10.40
C THR A 51 15.82 6.56 11.55
N ILE A 52 14.79 5.85 12.03
CA ILE A 52 14.92 4.92 13.16
C ILE A 52 15.79 3.70 12.80
N PRO A 53 15.55 2.97 11.68
CA PRO A 53 16.43 1.87 11.26
C PRO A 53 17.91 2.24 11.13
N ILE A 54 18.24 3.42 10.56
CA ILE A 54 19.63 3.89 10.40
C ILE A 54 20.29 4.09 11.77
N VAL A 55 19.59 4.77 12.69
CA VAL A 55 20.09 5.00 14.06
C VAL A 55 20.31 3.68 14.78
N LEU A 56 19.33 2.76 14.72
CA LEU A 56 19.43 1.45 15.36
C LEU A 56 20.61 0.65 14.82
N ALA A 57 20.82 0.61 13.51
CA ALA A 57 21.95 -0.10 12.91
C ALA A 57 23.29 0.40 13.46
N GLY A 58 23.49 1.71 13.48
CA GLY A 58 24.72 2.31 13.99
C GLY A 58 24.92 2.09 15.49
N LEU A 59 23.89 2.37 16.32
CA LEU A 59 24.01 2.25 17.77
C LEU A 59 24.20 0.80 18.22
N VAL A 60 23.43 -0.14 17.66
CA VAL A 60 23.62 -1.58 17.92
C VAL A 60 25.04 -1.98 17.54
N GLY A 61 25.52 -1.54 16.36
CA GLY A 61 26.89 -1.79 15.94
C GLY A 61 27.94 -1.30 16.94
N LEU A 62 27.77 -0.10 17.50
CA LEU A 62 28.69 0.45 18.52
C LEU A 62 28.68 -0.36 19.82
N ILE A 63 27.51 -0.86 20.23
CA ILE A 63 27.34 -1.69 21.43
C ILE A 63 28.01 -3.05 21.23
N VAL A 64 27.75 -3.72 20.11
CA VAL A 64 28.18 -5.11 19.91
C VAL A 64 29.61 -5.25 19.39
N LYS A 65 30.30 -4.17 19.00
CA LYS A 65 31.67 -4.24 18.43
C LYS A 65 32.71 -4.95 19.33
N ARG A 66 32.46 -5.04 20.64
CA ARG A 66 33.31 -5.76 21.62
C ARG A 66 32.90 -7.22 21.85
N MET A 67 31.73 -7.60 21.34
CA MET A 67 31.13 -8.91 21.58
C MET A 67 31.70 -9.97 20.63
N PRO A 68 31.52 -11.27 20.94
CA PRO A 68 31.88 -12.34 20.02
C PRO A 68 31.23 -12.17 18.66
N ARG A 69 31.90 -12.64 17.61
CA ARG A 69 31.46 -12.49 16.20
C ARG A 69 30.04 -12.98 15.96
N MET A 70 29.66 -14.08 16.62
CA MET A 70 28.30 -14.63 16.51
C MET A 70 27.24 -13.64 17.04
N VAL A 71 27.51 -12.97 18.16
CA VAL A 71 26.62 -11.95 18.72
C VAL A 71 26.53 -10.74 17.79
N GLN A 72 27.66 -10.30 17.21
CA GLN A 72 27.65 -9.21 16.23
C GLN A 72 26.79 -9.55 15.00
N TRP A 73 26.93 -10.76 14.48
CA TRP A 73 26.18 -11.19 13.30
C TRP A 73 24.70 -11.40 13.60
N ILE A 74 24.33 -12.02 14.72
CA ILE A 74 22.92 -12.13 15.15
C ILE A 74 22.29 -10.75 15.32
N ALA A 75 23.01 -9.81 15.96
CA ALA A 75 22.54 -8.43 16.10
C ALA A 75 22.36 -7.75 14.73
N PHE A 76 23.28 -7.98 13.79
CA PHE A 76 23.17 -7.46 12.43
C PHE A 76 21.94 -8.02 11.71
N VAL A 77 21.72 -9.34 11.79
CA VAL A 77 20.52 -9.99 11.24
C VAL A 77 19.25 -9.38 11.84
N GLY A 78 19.20 -9.20 13.17
CA GLY A 78 18.05 -8.57 13.83
C GLY A 78 17.77 -7.15 13.35
N VAL A 79 18.82 -6.33 13.20
CA VAL A 79 18.72 -4.97 12.62
C VAL A 79 18.22 -5.01 11.18
N MET A 80 18.70 -5.95 10.37
CA MET A 80 18.28 -6.09 8.97
C MET A 80 16.82 -6.53 8.86
N VAL A 81 16.38 -7.48 9.70
CA VAL A 81 14.97 -7.92 9.76
C VAL A 81 14.07 -6.75 10.16
N TYR A 82 14.40 -6.04 11.24
CA TYR A 82 13.63 -4.86 11.66
C TYR A 82 13.60 -3.78 10.58
N SER A 83 14.74 -3.52 9.94
CA SER A 83 14.86 -2.55 8.84
C SER A 83 13.99 -2.91 7.66
N LEU A 84 13.98 -4.18 7.26
CA LEU A 84 13.17 -4.68 6.14
C LEU A 84 11.68 -4.59 6.46
N LEU A 85 11.27 -5.05 7.65
CA LEU A 85 9.87 -4.97 8.08
C LEU A 85 9.38 -3.52 8.16
N SER A 86 10.17 -2.62 8.77
CA SER A 86 9.83 -1.20 8.85
C SER A 86 9.73 -0.55 7.47
N PHE A 87 10.62 -0.92 6.54
CA PHE A 87 10.60 -0.43 5.18
C PHE A 87 9.36 -0.89 4.40
N VAL A 88 9.03 -2.19 4.48
CA VAL A 88 7.85 -2.78 3.85
C VAL A 88 6.57 -2.16 4.43
N SER A 89 6.50 -2.01 5.75
CA SER A 89 5.38 -1.34 6.45
C SER A 89 5.18 0.09 5.94
N GLY A 90 6.27 0.88 5.82
CA GLY A 90 6.20 2.24 5.26
C GLY A 90 5.77 2.25 3.80
N LEU A 91 6.29 1.32 2.98
CA LEU A 91 5.98 1.22 1.56
C LEU A 91 4.48 0.94 1.30
N PHE A 92 3.89 0.01 2.06
CA PHE A 92 2.49 -0.38 1.92
C PHE A 92 1.53 0.41 2.80
N SER A 93 2.01 1.45 3.49
CA SER A 93 1.18 2.25 4.40
C SER A 93 0.45 1.39 5.45
N LEU A 94 1.14 0.39 5.99
CA LEU A 94 0.65 -0.52 7.04
C LEU A 94 1.35 -0.22 8.38
N THR A 95 0.65 -0.45 9.49
CA THR A 95 1.29 -0.53 10.81
C THR A 95 2.15 -1.81 10.91
N LEU A 96 3.14 -1.83 11.80
CA LEU A 96 3.99 -3.01 11.99
C LEU A 96 3.18 -4.23 12.43
N ASP A 97 2.17 -4.04 13.28
CA ASP A 97 1.28 -5.11 13.74
C ASP A 97 0.42 -5.68 12.60
N SER A 98 -0.13 -4.82 11.74
CA SER A 98 -0.84 -5.24 10.52
C SER A 98 0.06 -6.03 9.58
N LEU A 99 1.31 -5.58 9.40
CA LEU A 99 2.28 -6.29 8.57
C LEU A 99 2.62 -7.65 9.18
N LEU A 100 2.95 -7.72 10.47
CA LEU A 100 3.29 -8.98 11.15
C LEU A 100 2.13 -9.98 11.09
N TYR A 101 0.90 -9.54 11.28
CA TYR A 101 -0.27 -10.38 11.12
C TYR A 101 -0.39 -10.89 9.68
N SER A 102 -0.17 -10.03 8.68
CA SER A 102 -0.23 -10.42 7.26
C SER A 102 0.83 -11.45 6.85
N LEU A 103 1.96 -11.55 7.58
CA LEU A 103 3.00 -12.55 7.30
C LEU A 103 2.51 -14.00 7.44
N GLN A 104 1.42 -14.26 8.18
CA GLN A 104 0.83 -15.59 8.21
C GLN A 104 0.25 -16.02 6.84
N PHE A 105 -0.06 -15.04 5.98
CA PHE A 105 -0.46 -15.25 4.59
C PHE A 105 0.73 -15.22 3.63
N PHE A 106 1.97 -15.29 4.13
CA PHE A 106 3.17 -15.31 3.28
C PHE A 106 3.18 -16.48 2.28
N ALA A 107 2.56 -17.61 2.63
CA ALA A 107 2.38 -18.74 1.71
C ALA A 107 1.43 -18.44 0.54
N GLU A 108 0.60 -17.41 0.68
CA GLU A 108 -0.34 -16.94 -0.35
C GLU A 108 0.26 -15.84 -1.21
N ILE A 109 1.22 -15.08 -0.65
CA ILE A 109 2.06 -14.18 -1.42
C ILE A 109 2.87 -15.05 -2.37
N LYS A 110 2.78 -14.79 -3.67
CA LYS A 110 3.63 -15.42 -4.67
C LYS A 110 4.74 -14.45 -5.09
N PRO A 111 5.79 -14.24 -4.27
CA PRO A 111 6.83 -13.28 -4.62
C PRO A 111 7.61 -13.68 -5.88
N GLY A 112 7.56 -14.95 -6.29
CA GLY A 112 8.07 -15.43 -7.58
C GLY A 112 7.41 -14.79 -8.80
N ASP A 113 6.21 -14.21 -8.63
CA ASP A 113 5.49 -13.51 -9.70
C ASP A 113 5.95 -12.05 -9.87
N SER A 114 6.93 -11.58 -9.07
CA SER A 114 7.56 -10.25 -9.20
C SER A 114 9.08 -10.35 -9.23
N ILE A 115 9.67 -9.86 -10.32
CA ILE A 115 11.13 -9.79 -10.50
C ILE A 115 11.77 -8.90 -9.44
N GLU A 116 11.07 -7.83 -9.04
CA GLU A 116 11.51 -6.88 -8.02
C GLU A 116 11.66 -7.58 -6.66
N TYR A 117 10.70 -8.42 -6.26
CA TYR A 117 10.77 -9.18 -5.02
C TYR A 117 11.89 -10.23 -5.05
N ILE A 118 12.08 -10.92 -6.18
CA ILE A 118 13.19 -11.86 -6.36
C ILE A 118 14.54 -11.13 -6.23
N ALA A 119 14.70 -10.01 -6.92
CA ALA A 119 15.93 -9.22 -6.87
C ALA A 119 16.23 -8.71 -5.45
N ALA A 120 15.21 -8.19 -4.76
CA ALA A 120 15.33 -7.74 -3.37
C ALA A 120 15.76 -8.89 -2.45
N ALA A 121 15.17 -10.07 -2.59
CA ALA A 121 15.53 -11.25 -1.80
C ALA A 121 17.01 -11.63 -2.01
N VAL A 122 17.46 -11.72 -3.27
CA VAL A 122 18.85 -12.04 -3.62
C VAL A 122 19.83 -11.05 -2.99
N VAL A 123 19.53 -9.74 -3.06
CA VAL A 123 20.37 -8.69 -2.46
C VAL A 123 20.45 -8.84 -0.94
N ILE A 124 19.31 -9.05 -0.27
CA ILE A 124 19.27 -9.22 1.19
C ILE A 124 20.06 -10.47 1.61
N PHE A 125 19.86 -11.62 0.94
CA PHE A 125 20.64 -12.83 1.23
C PHE A 125 22.14 -12.62 1.00
N GLY A 126 22.52 -11.95 -0.09
CA GLY A 126 23.91 -11.59 -0.37
C GLY A 126 24.53 -10.71 0.72
N ILE A 127 23.78 -9.74 1.25
CA ILE A 127 24.20 -8.89 2.36
C ILE A 127 24.39 -9.69 3.65
N LEU A 128 23.47 -10.60 3.98
CA LEU A 128 23.59 -11.44 5.18
C LEU A 128 24.83 -12.34 5.10
N ILE A 129 25.10 -12.95 3.94
CA ILE A 129 26.31 -13.75 3.69
C ILE A 129 27.55 -12.86 3.76
N GLY A 130 27.55 -11.71 3.09
CA GLY A 130 28.68 -10.77 3.09
C GLY A 130 29.02 -10.27 4.50
N SER A 131 28.01 -9.95 5.30
CA SER A 131 28.17 -9.49 6.68
C SER A 131 28.86 -10.53 7.56
N TRP A 132 28.55 -11.82 7.38
CA TRP A 132 29.20 -12.91 8.10
C TRP A 132 30.71 -12.93 7.88
N PHE A 133 31.17 -12.72 6.64
CA PHE A 133 32.59 -12.68 6.34
C PHE A 133 33.24 -11.37 6.77
N LEU A 134 32.57 -10.23 6.60
CA LEU A 134 33.11 -8.92 6.96
C LEU A 134 33.28 -8.76 8.48
N LEU A 135 32.35 -9.29 9.29
CA LEU A 135 32.44 -9.28 10.76
C LEU A 135 33.53 -10.19 11.32
N LYS A 136 34.23 -10.98 10.50
CA LYS A 136 35.46 -11.66 10.93
C LYS A 136 36.62 -10.69 11.12
N ARG A 137 36.59 -9.54 10.44
CA ARG A 137 37.56 -8.46 10.60
C ARG A 137 37.35 -7.75 11.93
N ASP A 138 38.42 -7.28 12.55
CA ASP A 138 38.32 -6.57 13.83
C ASP A 138 37.59 -5.22 13.66
N THR A 139 36.54 -5.02 14.45
CA THR A 139 35.68 -3.81 14.51
C THR A 139 35.83 -3.09 15.85
N ASN A 140 36.65 -3.59 16.77
CA ASN A 140 36.76 -3.07 18.14
C ASN A 140 37.77 -1.92 18.24
N PHE A 141 37.37 -0.74 17.75
CA PHE A 141 38.11 0.50 17.98
C PHE A 141 37.80 1.08 19.37
N SER A 142 38.75 1.76 20.02
CA SER A 142 38.56 2.27 21.40
C SER A 142 38.71 3.78 21.55
N ARG A 143 39.28 4.49 20.57
CA ARG A 143 39.49 5.93 20.68
C ARG A 143 38.16 6.71 20.66
N PRO A 144 37.94 7.64 21.60
CA PRO A 144 36.74 8.48 21.64
C PRO A 144 36.46 9.19 20.32
N LEU A 145 37.51 9.64 19.62
CA LEU A 145 37.39 10.26 18.30
C LEU A 145 36.61 9.40 17.29
N TYR A 146 36.89 8.10 17.21
CA TYR A 146 36.19 7.22 16.26
C TYR A 146 34.76 6.89 16.68
N ILE A 147 34.45 6.98 17.98
CA ILE A 147 33.07 6.88 18.48
C ILE A 147 32.28 8.13 18.06
N LEU A 148 32.87 9.32 18.21
CA LEU A 148 32.26 10.58 17.75
C LEU A 148 32.07 10.58 16.23
N LEU A 149 33.07 10.13 15.47
CA LEU A 149 32.95 9.97 14.02
C LEU A 149 31.88 8.93 13.65
N GLY A 150 31.74 7.85 14.41
CA GLY A 150 30.65 6.89 14.26
C GLY A 150 29.28 7.55 14.44
N GLY A 151 29.11 8.35 15.50
CA GLY A 151 27.91 9.16 15.71
C GLY A 151 27.65 10.13 14.55
N ALA A 152 28.67 10.83 14.07
CA ALA A 152 28.56 11.75 12.93
C ALA A 152 28.14 11.02 11.64
N LEU A 153 28.65 9.82 11.38
CA LEU A 153 28.23 9.02 10.23
C LEU A 153 26.76 8.58 10.33
N ILE A 154 26.30 8.20 11.53
CA ILE A 154 24.90 7.81 11.77
C ILE A 154 23.97 8.98 11.49
N PHE A 155 24.18 10.12 12.16
CA PHE A 155 23.31 11.28 12.01
C PHE A 155 23.46 11.98 10.65
N GLY A 156 24.65 11.93 10.05
CA GLY A 156 24.87 12.37 8.68
C GLY A 156 24.07 11.54 7.68
N LEU A 157 24.03 10.21 7.85
CA LEU A 157 23.22 9.33 7.00
C LEU A 157 21.71 9.55 7.23
N VAL A 158 21.27 9.79 8.46
CA VAL A 158 19.88 10.19 8.77
C VAL A 158 19.52 11.50 8.07
N GLY A 159 20.41 12.49 8.10
CA GLY A 159 20.22 13.77 7.44
C GLY A 159 20.11 13.61 5.92
N ALA A 160 21.01 12.82 5.33
CA ALA A 160 20.98 12.50 3.90
C ALA A 160 19.69 11.77 3.50
N ASP A 161 19.30 10.74 4.24
CA ASP A 161 18.06 10.00 4.03
C ASP A 161 16.83 10.91 4.12
N SER A 162 16.80 11.79 5.12
CA SER A 162 15.71 12.75 5.32
C SER A 162 15.62 13.77 4.19
N ALA A 163 16.75 14.32 3.75
CA ALA A 163 16.81 15.31 2.68
C ALA A 163 16.42 14.73 1.31
N VAL A 164 16.85 13.50 1.03
CA VAL A 164 16.50 12.81 -0.21
C VAL A 164 15.03 12.35 -0.20
N GLY A 165 14.52 11.94 0.97
CA GLY A 165 13.14 11.48 1.14
C GLY A 165 12.09 12.58 1.32
N GLU A 166 12.47 13.85 1.53
CA GLU A 166 11.56 14.95 1.89
C GLU A 166 10.43 15.14 0.86
N GLY A 167 10.76 15.12 -0.43
CA GLY A 167 9.78 15.24 -1.53
C GLY A 167 8.86 14.03 -1.70
N MET A 168 9.10 12.94 -0.98
CA MET A 168 8.36 11.68 -1.07
C MET A 168 7.51 11.38 0.17
N ARG A 169 7.58 12.22 1.23
CA ARG A 169 6.86 12.00 2.51
C ARG A 169 5.35 11.93 2.37
N GLY A 170 4.76 12.64 1.41
CA GLY A 170 3.32 12.58 1.13
C GLY A 170 2.87 11.24 0.56
N HIS A 171 3.79 10.35 0.18
CA HIS A 171 3.49 9.15 -0.59
C HIS A 171 3.56 7.81 0.16
N TYR A 172 3.83 7.83 1.47
CA TYR A 172 4.01 6.63 2.30
C TYR A 172 3.47 6.83 3.70
N PHE A 173 2.86 5.79 4.26
CA PHE A 173 2.36 5.68 5.65
C PHE A 173 2.07 7.03 6.28
N ARG A 174 0.96 7.64 5.85
CA ARG A 174 0.50 8.93 6.34
C ARG A 174 -0.59 8.67 7.37
N PRO A 175 -0.28 8.50 8.67
CA PRO A 175 -1.31 8.57 9.68
C PRO A 175 -1.94 9.97 9.62
N ALA A 176 -3.25 10.05 9.86
CA ALA A 176 -3.91 11.35 9.99
C ALA A 176 -3.23 12.15 11.11
N PRO A 177 -2.71 13.35 10.84
CA PRO A 177 -2.16 14.20 11.89
C PRO A 177 -3.19 14.49 12.98
N VAL A 178 -2.73 14.75 14.19
CA VAL A 178 -3.61 15.18 15.28
C VAL A 178 -4.36 16.46 14.85
N GLY A 179 -5.69 16.41 14.89
CA GLY A 179 -6.54 17.53 14.46
C GLY A 179 -6.79 17.62 12.95
N ALA A 180 -6.39 16.63 12.16
CA ALA A 180 -6.70 16.60 10.73
C ALA A 180 -8.22 16.60 10.48
N THR A 181 -8.68 17.52 9.65
CA THR A 181 -10.09 17.58 9.22
C THR A 181 -10.49 16.24 8.61
N PHE A 182 -11.61 15.70 9.07
CA PHE A 182 -12.17 14.48 8.51
C PHE A 182 -12.90 14.77 7.19
N GLU A 183 -12.60 13.98 6.17
CA GLU A 183 -13.40 13.93 4.96
C GLU A 183 -13.49 12.50 4.41
N SER A 184 -14.63 12.18 3.82
CA SER A 184 -14.91 10.90 3.15
C SER A 184 -15.75 11.15 1.91
N ALA A 185 -15.72 10.24 0.94
CA ALA A 185 -16.61 10.33 -0.21
C ALA A 185 -18.07 10.21 0.21
N VAL A 186 -18.39 9.36 1.20
CA VAL A 186 -19.74 9.23 1.78
C VAL A 186 -20.27 10.58 2.28
N ASN A 187 -19.47 11.34 3.03
CA ASN A 187 -19.90 12.64 3.56
C ASN A 187 -20.01 13.71 2.48
N LYS A 188 -19.05 13.77 1.55
CA LYS A 188 -19.00 14.83 0.52
C LYS A 188 -20.06 14.67 -0.57
N SER A 189 -20.49 13.44 -0.83
CA SER A 189 -21.53 13.13 -1.81
C SER A 189 -22.96 13.18 -1.24
N GLY A 190 -23.11 13.14 0.09
CA GLY A 190 -24.41 12.96 0.74
C GLY A 190 -24.99 11.56 0.52
N PHE A 191 -24.15 10.56 0.23
CA PHE A 191 -24.56 9.19 -0.08
C PHE A 191 -25.43 8.57 1.03
N ALA A 192 -25.00 8.71 2.29
CA ALA A 192 -25.72 8.14 3.44
C ALA A 192 -27.08 8.83 3.70
N ASP A 193 -27.24 10.09 3.29
CA ASP A 193 -28.48 10.86 3.46
C ASP A 193 -29.61 10.35 2.55
N ARG A 194 -29.26 9.49 1.58
CA ARG A 194 -30.20 8.88 0.63
C ARG A 194 -30.81 7.58 1.11
N ALA A 195 -30.44 7.13 2.30
CA ALA A 195 -30.99 5.99 2.99
C ALA A 195 -32.43 6.25 3.46
N ASP A 196 -33.38 6.28 2.52
CA ASP A 196 -34.80 6.57 2.76
C ASP A 196 -35.67 5.32 2.94
N GLY A 197 -35.06 4.13 2.96
CA GLY A 197 -35.77 2.87 3.13
C GLY A 197 -36.53 2.43 1.88
N GLN A 198 -36.26 3.00 0.72
CA GLN A 198 -36.87 2.58 -0.55
C GLN A 198 -35.85 2.14 -1.58
N ARG A 199 -34.77 2.91 -1.77
CA ARG A 199 -33.74 2.60 -2.77
C ARG A 199 -32.58 1.79 -2.20
N HIS A 200 -31.89 1.05 -3.07
CA HIS A 200 -30.63 0.41 -2.72
C HIS A 200 -29.50 1.43 -2.63
N LEU A 201 -28.47 1.10 -1.85
CA LEU A 201 -27.24 1.87 -1.71
C LEU A 201 -26.06 0.95 -2.01
N VAL A 202 -25.18 1.38 -2.90
CA VAL A 202 -24.01 0.60 -3.30
C VAL A 202 -22.74 1.43 -3.09
N LEU A 203 -21.84 0.95 -2.22
CA LEU A 203 -20.52 1.53 -2.01
C LEU A 203 -19.46 0.60 -2.61
N ILE A 204 -18.72 1.07 -3.61
CA ILE A 204 -17.63 0.34 -4.24
C ILE A 204 -16.32 1.03 -3.88
N MET A 205 -15.50 0.34 -3.11
CA MET A 205 -14.13 0.75 -2.80
C MET A 205 -13.18 0.14 -3.81
N VAL A 206 -12.51 0.99 -4.57
CA VAL A 206 -11.63 0.59 -5.66
C VAL A 206 -10.18 0.63 -5.19
N GLU A 207 -9.59 -0.56 -5.09
CA GLU A 207 -8.20 -0.79 -4.67
C GLU A 207 -7.21 0.02 -5.52
N SER A 208 -6.33 0.74 -4.83
CA SER A 208 -5.24 1.52 -5.42
C SER A 208 -5.72 2.51 -6.50
N LEU A 209 -6.91 3.10 -6.36
CA LEU A 209 -7.42 4.13 -7.25
C LEU A 209 -7.01 5.54 -6.76
N GLY A 210 -6.05 6.16 -7.44
CA GLY A 210 -5.53 7.49 -7.11
C GLY A 210 -6.02 8.61 -8.04
N VAL A 211 -5.92 9.86 -7.60
CA VAL A 211 -6.24 11.04 -8.43
C VAL A 211 -5.10 11.30 -9.40
N PRO A 212 -5.32 11.35 -10.73
CA PRO A 212 -4.29 11.73 -11.68
C PRO A 212 -3.78 13.16 -11.43
N LYS A 213 -2.46 13.34 -11.45
CA LYS A 213 -1.78 14.62 -11.28
C LYS A 213 -0.96 14.94 -12.52
N ASN A 214 -1.33 16.01 -13.22
CA ASN A 214 -0.65 16.49 -14.43
C ASN A 214 -0.49 15.42 -15.54
N ASN A 215 -1.38 14.41 -15.58
CA ASN A 215 -1.36 13.35 -16.59
C ASN A 215 -2.70 13.28 -17.31
N LYS A 216 -2.75 13.86 -18.52
CA LYS A 216 -3.99 13.99 -19.28
C LYS A 216 -4.55 12.63 -19.71
N ALA A 217 -3.70 11.70 -20.13
CA ALA A 217 -4.14 10.37 -20.56
C ALA A 217 -4.86 9.60 -19.44
N MET A 218 -4.43 9.76 -18.19
CA MET A 218 -5.12 9.22 -17.02
C MET A 218 -6.42 9.98 -16.72
N SER A 219 -6.37 11.32 -16.68
CA SER A 219 -7.54 12.16 -16.40
C SER A 219 -8.68 11.96 -17.40
N ASP A 220 -8.37 11.77 -18.68
CA ASP A 220 -9.36 11.54 -19.74
C ASP A 220 -10.07 10.18 -19.62
N LYS A 221 -9.47 9.23 -18.88
CA LYS A 221 -9.96 7.86 -18.74
C LYS A 221 -10.69 7.62 -17.43
N LEU A 222 -10.23 8.26 -16.36
CA LEU A 222 -10.85 8.15 -15.05
C LEU A 222 -12.34 8.52 -15.15
N PHE A 223 -13.21 7.54 -14.86
CA PHE A 223 -14.67 7.66 -14.90
C PHE A 223 -15.28 8.06 -16.26
N ALA A 224 -14.55 7.92 -17.36
CA ALA A 224 -15.00 8.40 -18.67
C ALA A 224 -16.34 7.77 -19.13
N TYR A 225 -16.54 6.47 -18.87
CA TYR A 225 -17.74 5.74 -19.29
C TYR A 225 -19.03 6.24 -18.62
N TYR A 226 -18.93 6.82 -17.43
CA TYR A 226 -20.08 7.29 -16.66
C TYR A 226 -20.65 8.62 -17.20
N ASN A 227 -19.96 9.26 -18.14
CA ASN A 227 -20.45 10.46 -18.81
C ASN A 227 -21.39 10.16 -20.02
N SER A 228 -21.63 8.87 -20.32
CA SER A 228 -22.47 8.43 -21.44
C SER A 228 -23.95 8.81 -21.26
N SER A 229 -24.68 8.89 -22.37
CA SER A 229 -26.12 9.19 -22.36
C SER A 229 -26.92 8.15 -21.58
N ALA A 230 -26.62 6.86 -21.75
CA ALA A 230 -27.29 5.76 -21.05
C ALA A 230 -27.18 5.87 -19.52
N VAL A 231 -26.02 6.29 -19.00
CA VAL A 231 -25.84 6.54 -17.56
C VAL A 231 -26.58 7.81 -17.15
N LYS A 232 -26.41 8.91 -17.90
CA LYS A 232 -27.06 10.19 -17.58
C LYS A 232 -28.58 10.16 -17.68
N GLU A 233 -29.16 9.22 -18.42
CA GLU A 233 -30.61 9.02 -18.44
C GLU A 233 -31.12 8.55 -17.07
N ARG A 234 -30.35 7.70 -16.38
CA ARG A 234 -30.74 7.09 -15.10
C ARG A 234 -30.18 7.80 -13.87
N TYR A 235 -29.03 8.48 -14.01
CA TYR A 235 -28.28 9.03 -12.88
C TYR A 235 -27.95 10.51 -13.06
N GLU A 236 -28.00 11.25 -11.95
CA GLU A 236 -27.23 12.49 -11.77
C GLU A 236 -25.79 12.10 -11.40
N VAL A 237 -24.84 12.49 -12.23
CA VAL A 237 -23.42 12.11 -12.07
C VAL A 237 -22.66 13.26 -11.43
N SER A 238 -21.98 12.99 -10.32
CA SER A 238 -21.09 13.93 -9.66
C SER A 238 -19.78 13.25 -9.30
N GLN A 239 -18.69 14.02 -9.23
CA GLN A 239 -17.36 13.50 -8.92
C GLN A 239 -16.59 14.49 -8.07
N GLY A 240 -15.59 13.98 -7.37
CA GLY A 240 -14.71 14.80 -6.56
C GLY A 240 -13.55 14.01 -6.01
N THR A 241 -12.97 14.56 -4.94
CA THR A 241 -11.83 13.94 -4.26
C THR A 241 -11.97 14.06 -2.75
N SER A 242 -11.33 13.13 -2.04
CA SER A 242 -11.27 13.07 -0.58
C SER A 242 -9.85 12.78 -0.11
N LEU A 243 -9.47 13.30 1.06
CA LEU A 243 -8.23 13.03 1.75
C LEU A 243 -8.22 11.55 2.09
N TYR A 244 -7.05 10.95 1.98
CA TYR A 244 -6.83 9.62 2.49
C TYR A 244 -5.56 9.61 3.33
N TYR A 245 -5.55 8.63 4.21
CA TYR A 245 -4.46 8.34 5.13
C TYR A 245 -4.31 6.83 5.16
N ASN A 246 -3.07 6.37 5.25
CA ASN A 246 -2.70 4.95 5.28
C ASN A 246 -3.23 4.10 4.09
N SER A 247 -3.58 2.84 4.34
CA SER A 247 -3.88 1.79 3.36
C SER A 247 -5.38 1.46 3.29
N THR A 248 -5.75 0.40 2.57
CA THR A 248 -7.12 -0.03 2.31
C THR A 248 -8.00 -0.10 3.55
N THR A 249 -7.51 -0.69 4.65
CA THR A 249 -8.30 -0.79 5.89
C THR A 249 -8.61 0.57 6.51
N SER A 250 -7.72 1.55 6.37
CA SER A 250 -8.01 2.93 6.78
C SER A 250 -8.97 3.63 5.80
N GLY A 251 -8.94 3.29 4.51
CA GLY A 251 -9.97 3.65 3.55
C GLY A 251 -11.35 3.11 3.96
N GLU A 252 -11.42 1.86 4.40
CA GLU A 252 -12.63 1.25 4.95
C GLU A 252 -13.12 1.98 6.20
N MET A 253 -12.23 2.30 7.15
CA MET A 253 -12.58 3.12 8.31
C MET A 253 -13.14 4.49 7.92
N ARG A 254 -12.53 5.15 6.90
CA ARG A 254 -12.95 6.45 6.39
C ARG A 254 -14.36 6.39 5.81
N GLU A 255 -14.64 5.44 4.92
CA GLU A 255 -15.91 5.41 4.19
C GLU A 255 -17.02 4.72 4.97
N LEU A 256 -16.72 3.65 5.72
CA LEU A 256 -17.72 2.90 6.46
C LEU A 256 -17.96 3.46 7.84
N CYS A 257 -16.96 3.95 8.56
CA CYS A 257 -17.14 4.40 9.95
C CYS A 257 -17.09 5.93 10.12
N GLY A 258 -16.89 6.69 9.03
CA GLY A 258 -16.94 8.16 9.08
C GLY A 258 -15.87 8.77 9.99
N ARG A 259 -14.71 8.10 10.16
CA ARG A 259 -13.62 8.57 11.02
C ARG A 259 -12.25 8.09 10.55
N TRP A 260 -11.21 8.79 10.99
CA TRP A 260 -9.84 8.26 10.96
C TRP A 260 -9.67 7.20 12.05
N GLY A 261 -8.88 6.16 11.77
CA GLY A 261 -8.60 5.11 12.76
C GLY A 261 -8.02 3.84 12.15
N ASP A 262 -7.79 2.86 13.02
CA ASP A 262 -7.34 1.51 12.65
C ASP A 262 -8.45 0.48 12.98
N TYR A 263 -8.63 -0.49 12.09
CA TYR A 263 -9.64 -1.55 12.24
C TYR A 263 -9.40 -2.45 13.47
N TYR A 264 -8.17 -2.52 14.01
CA TYR A 264 -7.91 -3.24 15.25
C TYR A 264 -8.69 -2.69 16.44
N GLU A 265 -9.06 -1.41 16.42
CA GLU A 265 -9.95 -0.82 17.44
C GLU A 265 -11.32 -1.52 17.41
N LEU A 266 -11.84 -1.80 16.21
CA LEU A 266 -13.11 -2.49 15.98
C LEU A 266 -13.05 -3.97 16.36
N LEU A 267 -11.89 -4.53 16.67
CA LEU A 267 -11.76 -5.91 17.18
C LEU A 267 -11.69 -5.97 18.71
N LYS A 268 -11.34 -4.86 19.36
CA LYS A 268 -11.03 -4.81 20.80
C LYS A 268 -12.10 -4.13 21.64
N THR A 269 -12.97 -3.34 21.02
CA THR A 269 -13.99 -2.54 21.72
C THR A 269 -15.36 -3.20 21.71
N ASP A 270 -16.14 -3.07 22.78
CA ASP A 270 -17.58 -3.37 22.78
C ASP A 270 -18.44 -2.09 22.84
N ASP A 271 -17.81 -0.92 22.72
CA ASP A 271 -18.51 0.37 22.75
C ASP A 271 -19.40 0.54 21.49
N PRO A 272 -20.73 0.63 21.66
CA PRO A 272 -21.65 0.80 20.53
C PRO A 272 -21.33 2.02 19.67
N LYS A 273 -20.85 3.12 20.26
CA LYS A 273 -20.52 4.34 19.49
C LYS A 273 -19.34 4.15 18.55
N THR A 274 -18.38 3.31 18.94
CA THR A 274 -17.22 3.01 18.11
C THR A 274 -17.58 2.04 16.97
N LEU A 275 -18.61 1.21 17.18
CA LEU A 275 -19.13 0.23 16.22
C LEU A 275 -20.27 0.76 15.35
N ASP A 276 -20.80 1.96 15.65
CA ASP A 276 -21.87 2.65 14.94
C ASP A 276 -21.38 3.21 13.58
N CYS A 277 -20.95 2.30 12.72
CA CYS A 277 -20.53 2.57 11.36
C CYS A 277 -21.74 2.48 10.41
N LEU A 278 -21.58 2.99 9.19
CA LEU A 278 -22.57 3.04 8.13
C LEU A 278 -23.37 1.73 7.94
N PRO A 279 -22.78 0.51 7.92
CA PRO A 279 -23.60 -0.69 7.79
C PRO A 279 -24.55 -0.87 8.98
N ALA A 280 -24.10 -0.68 10.22
CA ALA A 280 -24.97 -0.71 11.40
C ALA A 280 -26.08 0.34 11.33
N GLN A 281 -25.72 1.59 11.01
CA GLN A 281 -26.68 2.69 10.85
C GLN A 281 -27.74 2.40 9.78
N LEU A 282 -27.36 1.76 8.68
CA LEU A 282 -28.30 1.39 7.61
C LEU A 282 -29.15 0.16 7.98
N ALA A 283 -28.58 -0.80 8.70
CA ALA A 283 -29.34 -1.94 9.23
C ALA A 283 -30.45 -1.48 10.18
N GLU A 284 -30.18 -0.49 11.04
CA GLU A 284 -31.20 0.14 11.90
C GLU A 284 -32.32 0.84 11.11
N LYS A 285 -32.00 1.34 9.90
CA LYS A 285 -32.98 1.90 8.95
C LYS A 285 -33.70 0.84 8.11
N GLY A 286 -33.52 -0.45 8.40
CA GLY A 286 -34.20 -1.55 7.72
C GLY A 286 -33.50 -2.04 6.44
N TYR A 287 -32.27 -1.61 6.16
CA TYR A 287 -31.52 -2.13 5.03
C TYR A 287 -30.95 -3.52 5.34
N ALA A 288 -31.01 -4.42 4.36
CA ALA A 288 -30.14 -5.60 4.37
C ALA A 288 -28.70 -5.16 4.08
N THR A 289 -27.73 -5.59 4.87
CA THR A 289 -26.33 -5.15 4.71
C THR A 289 -25.43 -6.28 4.25
N GLN A 290 -24.73 -6.08 3.13
CA GLN A 290 -23.87 -7.09 2.54
C GLN A 290 -22.50 -6.52 2.16
N ALA A 291 -21.44 -7.22 2.55
CA ALA A 291 -20.07 -6.98 2.07
C ALA A 291 -19.65 -8.04 1.05
N MET A 292 -18.90 -7.62 0.04
CA MET A 292 -18.27 -8.48 -0.96
C MET A 292 -16.79 -8.10 -1.08
N HIS A 293 -15.90 -9.08 -1.11
CA HIS A 293 -14.49 -8.82 -1.34
C HIS A 293 -13.86 -9.94 -2.17
N SER A 294 -13.08 -9.56 -3.18
CA SER A 294 -12.46 -10.49 -4.11
C SER A 294 -11.29 -11.28 -3.54
N PHE A 295 -10.95 -11.08 -2.25
CA PHE A 295 -9.93 -11.83 -1.52
C PHE A 295 -10.51 -12.59 -0.32
N LYS A 296 -9.63 -13.21 0.48
CA LYS A 296 -10.00 -14.05 1.62
C LYS A 296 -10.42 -13.23 2.83
N GLY A 297 -11.49 -13.67 3.51
CA GLY A 297 -12.02 -13.05 4.72
C GLY A 297 -11.06 -12.96 5.92
N PRO A 298 -10.22 -13.98 6.21
CA PRO A 298 -9.23 -13.90 7.26
C PRO A 298 -8.18 -12.80 7.07
N PHE A 299 -7.96 -12.33 5.83
CA PHE A 299 -7.00 -11.27 5.54
C PHE A 299 -7.49 -9.95 6.15
N PHE A 300 -6.65 -9.33 6.97
CA PHE A 300 -7.03 -8.22 7.86
C PHE A 300 -8.26 -8.50 8.73
N LYS A 301 -8.53 -9.78 9.05
CA LYS A 301 -9.62 -10.21 9.94
C LYS A 301 -11.00 -9.68 9.54
N ARG A 302 -11.23 -9.43 8.25
CA ARG A 302 -12.51 -8.88 7.76
C ARG A 302 -13.69 -9.78 8.11
N GLU A 303 -13.48 -11.09 8.13
CA GLU A 303 -14.51 -12.03 8.61
C GLU A 303 -14.94 -11.79 10.07
N ASP A 304 -14.04 -11.26 10.90
CA ASP A 304 -14.28 -10.97 12.32
C ASP A 304 -14.87 -9.58 12.55
N TRP A 305 -14.33 -8.51 11.93
CA TRP A 305 -14.77 -7.14 12.22
C TRP A 305 -15.92 -6.64 11.35
N TYR A 306 -16.14 -7.18 10.14
CA TYR A 306 -17.31 -6.81 9.32
C TYR A 306 -18.65 -7.03 10.03
N PRO A 307 -18.90 -8.18 10.71
CA PRO A 307 -20.12 -8.36 11.49
C PRO A 307 -20.28 -7.33 12.61
N ARG A 308 -19.17 -6.92 13.25
CA ARG A 308 -19.21 -6.01 14.40
C ARG A 308 -19.63 -4.60 14.01
N ILE A 309 -19.37 -4.21 12.76
CA ILE A 309 -19.81 -2.91 12.21
C ILE A 309 -21.14 -2.99 11.44
N GLY A 310 -21.85 -4.11 11.55
CA GLY A 310 -23.22 -4.24 11.07
C GLY A 310 -23.41 -4.88 9.71
N PHE A 311 -22.40 -5.51 9.10
CA PHE A 311 -22.63 -6.34 7.90
C PHE A 311 -23.26 -7.68 8.26
N GLN A 312 -24.48 -7.94 7.76
CA GLN A 312 -25.24 -9.17 8.02
C GLN A 312 -24.80 -10.33 7.13
N LYS A 313 -24.41 -10.04 5.89
CA LYS A 313 -23.89 -11.03 4.92
C LYS A 313 -22.50 -10.61 4.43
N ARG A 314 -21.60 -11.58 4.25
CA ARG A 314 -20.27 -11.35 3.67
C ARG A 314 -19.98 -12.44 2.65
N GLU A 315 -19.46 -12.06 1.49
CA GLU A 315 -19.00 -12.98 0.44
C GLU A 315 -17.54 -12.66 0.12
N PHE A 316 -16.67 -13.66 0.27
CA PHE A 316 -15.24 -13.54 -0.03
C PHE A 316 -14.90 -14.30 -1.32
N ALA A 317 -13.62 -14.29 -1.73
CA ALA A 317 -13.17 -14.90 -2.99
C ALA A 317 -13.81 -16.27 -3.30
N VAL A 318 -13.79 -17.21 -2.35
CA VAL A 318 -14.34 -18.56 -2.51
C VAL A 318 -15.85 -18.55 -2.78
N ASP A 319 -16.59 -17.61 -2.18
CA ASP A 319 -18.04 -17.49 -2.39
C ASP A 319 -18.33 -16.89 -3.77
N LEU A 320 -17.53 -15.91 -4.19
CA LEU A 320 -17.63 -15.31 -5.53
C LEU A 320 -17.27 -16.32 -6.62
N GLU A 321 -16.23 -17.12 -6.42
CA GLU A 321 -15.82 -18.19 -7.34
C GLU A 321 -16.92 -19.26 -7.49
N LYS A 322 -17.58 -19.66 -6.39
CA LYS A 322 -18.76 -20.57 -6.45
C LYS A 322 -19.92 -19.98 -7.25
N ARG A 323 -20.01 -18.65 -7.33
CA ARG A 323 -21.01 -17.93 -8.14
C ARG A 323 -20.57 -17.69 -9.58
N GLY A 324 -19.41 -18.21 -9.98
CA GLY A 324 -18.90 -18.16 -11.35
C GLY A 324 -17.92 -17.03 -11.63
N ALA A 325 -17.37 -16.38 -10.60
CA ALA A 325 -16.16 -15.56 -10.79
C ALA A 325 -14.99 -16.49 -11.11
N GLU A 326 -14.21 -16.12 -12.11
CA GLU A 326 -12.96 -16.78 -12.41
C GLU A 326 -11.90 -16.40 -11.39
N TRP A 327 -10.85 -17.20 -11.35
CA TRP A 327 -9.65 -16.90 -10.60
C TRP A 327 -8.79 -15.89 -11.36
N CYS A 328 -8.34 -14.85 -10.67
CA CYS A 328 -7.38 -13.85 -11.13
C CYS A 328 -6.17 -13.86 -10.18
N GLY A 329 -4.96 -13.84 -10.75
CA GLY A 329 -3.72 -13.86 -9.96
C GLY A 329 -3.20 -12.47 -9.60
N GLY A 330 -1.87 -12.33 -9.54
CA GLY A 330 -1.18 -11.18 -8.95
C GLY A 330 -0.57 -11.52 -7.59
N VAL A 331 -0.10 -10.49 -6.86
CA VAL A 331 0.48 -10.69 -5.52
C VAL A 331 -0.54 -11.30 -4.56
N PHE A 332 -1.79 -10.86 -4.67
CA PHE A 332 -2.93 -11.43 -3.97
C PHE A 332 -3.90 -12.01 -4.99
N ALA A 333 -3.85 -13.33 -5.13
CA ALA A 333 -4.72 -14.06 -6.05
C ALA A 333 -6.11 -14.27 -5.44
N GLY A 334 -7.16 -14.00 -6.21
CA GLY A 334 -8.55 -14.10 -5.76
C GLY A 334 -9.54 -14.11 -6.91
N ALA A 335 -10.78 -13.72 -6.63
CA ALA A 335 -11.82 -13.63 -7.65
C ALA A 335 -11.53 -12.46 -8.63
N CYS A 336 -11.89 -12.64 -9.90
CA CYS A 336 -11.79 -11.58 -10.89
C CYS A 336 -12.85 -10.49 -10.66
N ASP A 337 -12.40 -9.26 -10.38
CA ASP A 337 -13.26 -8.10 -10.10
C ASP A 337 -14.22 -7.78 -11.25
N ARG A 338 -13.79 -8.00 -12.51
CA ARG A 338 -14.62 -7.81 -13.71
C ARG A 338 -15.92 -8.63 -13.75
N GLN A 339 -16.07 -9.63 -12.89
CA GLN A 339 -17.30 -10.46 -12.80
C GLN A 339 -18.19 -10.11 -11.60
N VAL A 340 -17.69 -9.32 -10.65
CA VAL A 340 -18.44 -8.95 -9.44
C VAL A 340 -19.62 -8.01 -9.73
N PRO A 341 -19.56 -7.03 -10.67
CA PRO A 341 -20.70 -6.17 -10.99
C PRO A 341 -21.99 -6.92 -11.33
N LYS A 342 -21.90 -8.04 -12.05
CA LYS A 342 -23.04 -8.91 -12.35
C LYS A 342 -23.64 -9.49 -11.06
N MET A 343 -22.79 -9.95 -10.15
CA MET A 343 -23.22 -10.53 -8.87
C MET A 343 -23.88 -9.50 -7.95
N LEU A 344 -23.40 -8.26 -7.98
CA LEU A 344 -23.97 -7.10 -7.32
C LEU A 344 -25.38 -6.84 -7.86
N ALA A 345 -25.54 -6.70 -9.17
CA ALA A 345 -26.83 -6.51 -9.82
C ALA A 345 -27.82 -7.64 -9.50
N GLU A 346 -27.38 -8.88 -9.56
CA GLU A 346 -28.16 -10.06 -9.16
C GLU A 346 -28.63 -10.01 -7.69
N ASN A 347 -27.79 -9.54 -6.78
CA ASN A 347 -28.15 -9.39 -5.37
C ASN A 347 -29.27 -8.36 -5.21
N LEU A 348 -29.16 -7.20 -5.88
CA LEU A 348 -30.19 -6.16 -5.84
C LEU A 348 -31.52 -6.64 -6.47
N LYS A 349 -31.47 -7.31 -7.63
CA LYS A 349 -32.67 -7.81 -8.33
C LYS A 349 -33.47 -8.84 -7.51
N ARG A 350 -32.81 -9.61 -6.65
CA ARG A 350 -33.44 -10.60 -5.77
C ARG A 350 -33.83 -10.05 -4.40
N ALA A 351 -33.43 -8.82 -4.08
CA ALA A 351 -33.66 -8.25 -2.77
C ALA A 351 -35.16 -8.00 -2.53
N THR A 352 -35.65 -8.38 -1.35
CA THR A 352 -37.05 -8.16 -0.92
C THR A 352 -37.19 -6.90 -0.07
N GLN A 353 -36.08 -6.22 0.22
CA GLN A 353 -36.00 -4.99 1.00
C GLN A 353 -34.81 -4.13 0.49
N PRO A 354 -34.76 -2.83 0.82
CA PRO A 354 -33.60 -1.99 0.51
C PRO A 354 -32.32 -2.65 0.99
N THR A 355 -31.26 -2.54 0.18
CA THR A 355 -30.01 -3.24 0.45
C THR A 355 -28.86 -2.24 0.39
N PHE A 356 -28.01 -2.27 1.40
CA PHE A 356 -26.69 -1.65 1.38
C PHE A 356 -25.67 -2.70 0.98
N GLN A 357 -25.07 -2.53 -0.18
CA GLN A 357 -24.05 -3.42 -0.71
C GLN A 357 -22.70 -2.71 -0.76
N TYR A 358 -21.74 -3.26 -0.04
CA TYR A 358 -20.35 -2.84 -0.07
C TYR A 358 -19.53 -3.83 -0.88
N TRP A 359 -18.69 -3.33 -1.80
CA TRP A 359 -17.72 -4.14 -2.52
C TRP A 359 -16.33 -3.53 -2.42
N LEU A 360 -15.36 -4.33 -1.97
CA LEU A 360 -13.93 -4.02 -2.03
C LEU A 360 -13.25 -4.80 -3.16
N THR A 361 -12.74 -4.09 -4.16
CA THR A 361 -11.99 -4.69 -5.27
C THR A 361 -10.61 -5.20 -4.82
N LEU A 362 -9.87 -5.89 -5.69
CA LEU A 362 -8.57 -6.50 -5.36
C LEU A 362 -7.53 -6.41 -6.49
N ASN A 363 -7.95 -6.66 -7.74
CA ASN A 363 -7.07 -7.06 -8.83
C ASN A 363 -6.10 -5.96 -9.30
N THR A 364 -6.34 -4.71 -8.89
CA THR A 364 -5.46 -3.56 -9.13
C THR A 364 -4.36 -3.38 -8.08
N HIS A 365 -4.29 -4.26 -7.08
CA HIS A 365 -3.21 -4.28 -6.10
C HIS A 365 -1.86 -4.52 -6.80
N LEU A 366 -0.85 -3.74 -6.40
CA LEU A 366 0.44 -3.71 -7.06
C LEU A 366 1.41 -4.83 -6.61
N PRO A 367 2.39 -5.19 -7.47
CA PRO A 367 2.44 -4.91 -8.91
C PRO A 367 1.35 -5.66 -9.70
N VAL A 368 0.85 -5.02 -10.77
CA VAL A 368 -0.05 -5.65 -11.77
C VAL A 368 0.79 -6.42 -12.81
N PRO A 369 0.74 -7.76 -12.84
CA PRO A 369 1.44 -8.53 -13.87
C PRO A 369 0.73 -8.39 -15.23
N THR A 370 1.43 -8.75 -16.32
CA THR A 370 0.83 -8.76 -17.67
C THR A 370 -0.12 -9.94 -17.88
N GLU A 371 0.16 -11.07 -17.22
CA GLU A 371 -0.60 -12.32 -17.34
C GLU A 371 -1.52 -12.54 -16.12
N GLN A 372 -1.81 -13.79 -15.76
CA GLN A 372 -2.58 -14.18 -14.56
C GLN A 372 -4.09 -13.90 -14.64
N ASN A 373 -4.67 -13.99 -15.85
CA ASN A 373 -6.12 -13.79 -16.11
C ASN A 373 -6.65 -12.37 -15.81
N LEU A 374 -5.77 -11.38 -15.67
CA LEU A 374 -6.12 -10.00 -15.33
C LEU A 374 -6.47 -9.11 -16.54
N ASN A 375 -6.39 -9.63 -17.77
CA ASN A 375 -6.54 -8.87 -19.02
C ASN A 375 -5.61 -7.64 -19.16
N ALA A 376 -4.55 -7.57 -18.35
CA ALA A 376 -3.68 -6.39 -18.27
C ALA A 376 -2.58 -6.38 -19.36
N GLY A 377 -2.25 -7.52 -19.96
CA GLY A 377 -1.12 -7.65 -20.89
C GLY A 377 -1.22 -6.84 -22.19
N ASN A 378 -2.44 -6.51 -22.64
CA ASN A 378 -2.69 -5.71 -23.86
C ASN A 378 -3.23 -4.30 -23.51
N CYS A 379 -2.68 -3.68 -22.47
CA CYS A 379 -3.19 -2.41 -21.95
C CYS A 379 -3.07 -1.25 -22.94
N GLU A 380 -2.26 -1.36 -24.01
CA GLU A 380 -2.18 -0.39 -25.09
C GLU A 380 -3.51 -0.19 -25.83
N LYS A 381 -4.41 -1.17 -25.78
CA LYS A 381 -5.80 -1.03 -26.25
C LYS A 381 -6.58 0.01 -25.46
N VAL A 382 -6.21 0.21 -24.20
CA VAL A 382 -6.78 1.25 -23.32
C VAL A 382 -6.04 2.55 -23.53
N SER A 383 -4.70 2.54 -23.58
CA SER A 383 -3.92 3.74 -23.87
C SER A 383 -2.53 3.43 -24.43
N VAL A 384 -2.29 3.79 -25.69
CA VAL A 384 -0.96 3.70 -26.30
C VAL A 384 0.06 4.60 -25.58
N GLU A 385 -0.36 5.79 -25.14
CA GLU A 385 0.50 6.73 -24.41
C GLU A 385 0.94 6.16 -23.06
N LEU A 386 -0.01 5.64 -22.26
CA LEU A 386 0.33 5.02 -20.98
C LEU A 386 1.13 3.73 -21.18
N ALA A 387 0.84 2.93 -22.21
CA ALA A 387 1.63 1.72 -22.47
C ALA A 387 3.10 2.03 -22.75
N ARG A 388 3.36 3.13 -23.46
CA ARG A 388 4.72 3.58 -23.80
C ARG A 388 5.44 4.20 -22.60
N ASP A 389 4.79 5.14 -21.90
CA ASP A 389 5.46 5.98 -20.92
C ASP A 389 5.28 5.48 -19.48
N TYR A 390 4.18 4.79 -19.20
CA TYR A 390 3.78 4.34 -17.85
C TYR A 390 3.16 2.93 -17.84
N PRO A 391 3.89 1.89 -18.29
CA PRO A 391 3.32 0.58 -18.58
C PRO A 391 2.64 -0.12 -17.39
N MET A 392 3.04 0.16 -16.15
CA MET A 392 2.35 -0.36 -14.96
C MET A 392 1.02 0.36 -14.68
N ILE A 393 0.97 1.68 -14.90
CA ILE A 393 -0.28 2.45 -14.79
C ILE A 393 -1.24 2.02 -15.90
N CYS A 394 -0.75 1.81 -17.11
CA CYS A 394 -1.53 1.31 -18.24
C CYS A 394 -2.23 -0.01 -17.89
N ARG A 395 -1.49 -0.98 -17.35
CA ARG A 395 -2.03 -2.26 -16.86
C ARG A 395 -3.10 -2.08 -15.80
N GLN A 396 -2.89 -1.20 -14.83
CA GLN A 396 -3.87 -0.90 -13.80
C GLN A 396 -5.15 -0.30 -14.39
N PHE A 397 -5.03 0.65 -15.32
CA PHE A 397 -6.15 1.24 -16.04
C PHE A 397 -6.90 0.24 -16.92
N ALA A 398 -6.24 -0.83 -17.40
CA ALA A 398 -6.93 -1.90 -18.12
C ALA A 398 -7.86 -2.71 -17.23
N ILE A 399 -7.49 -2.92 -15.97
CA ILE A 399 -8.37 -3.58 -15.00
C ILE A 399 -9.52 -2.66 -14.59
N PHE A 400 -9.26 -1.36 -14.38
CA PHE A 400 -10.32 -0.37 -14.15
C PHE A 400 -11.30 -0.30 -15.33
N ASP A 401 -10.79 -0.33 -16.56
CA ASP A 401 -11.59 -0.35 -17.79
C ASP A 401 -12.52 -1.58 -17.87
N ASP A 402 -12.04 -2.76 -17.50
CA ASP A 402 -12.85 -3.98 -17.42
C ASP A 402 -13.94 -3.89 -16.35
N ILE A 403 -13.61 -3.38 -15.16
CA ILE A 403 -14.58 -3.16 -14.07
C ILE A 403 -15.64 -2.14 -14.50
N ASP A 404 -15.24 -1.00 -15.06
CA ASP A 404 -16.14 0.06 -15.50
C ASP A 404 -17.09 -0.44 -16.60
N LYS A 405 -16.57 -1.16 -17.62
CA LYS A 405 -17.41 -1.76 -18.67
C LYS A 405 -18.42 -2.76 -18.11
N ALA A 406 -18.00 -3.58 -17.15
CA ALA A 406 -18.89 -4.53 -16.48
C ALA A 406 -19.96 -3.81 -15.66
N LEU A 407 -19.59 -2.77 -14.89
CA LEU A 407 -20.54 -2.01 -14.09
C LEU A 407 -21.54 -1.26 -14.97
N ILE A 408 -21.07 -0.57 -16.01
CA ILE A 408 -21.92 0.18 -16.95
C ILE A 408 -22.96 -0.72 -17.58
N ARG A 409 -22.58 -1.92 -18.02
CA ARG A 409 -23.50 -2.92 -18.58
C ARG A 409 -24.65 -3.24 -17.62
N GLU A 410 -24.35 -3.43 -16.35
CA GLU A 410 -25.37 -3.78 -15.35
C GLU A 410 -26.23 -2.57 -14.97
N ILE A 411 -25.63 -1.42 -14.64
CA ILE A 411 -26.37 -0.26 -14.09
C ILE A 411 -27.24 0.46 -15.12
N THR A 412 -26.99 0.22 -16.41
CA THR A 412 -27.79 0.75 -17.52
C THR A 412 -28.83 -0.24 -18.04
N ALA A 413 -28.83 -1.48 -17.55
CA ALA A 413 -29.85 -2.46 -17.91
C ALA A 413 -31.23 -1.98 -17.47
N SER A 414 -32.25 -2.27 -18.29
CA SER A 414 -33.62 -1.83 -18.03
C SER A 414 -34.20 -2.42 -16.74
N ASP A 415 -33.76 -3.62 -16.37
CA ASP A 415 -34.18 -4.35 -15.18
C ASP A 415 -33.28 -4.11 -13.96
N PHE A 416 -32.29 -3.21 -14.05
CA PHE A 416 -31.47 -2.84 -12.89
C PHE A 416 -32.33 -2.05 -11.89
N PRO A 417 -32.38 -2.46 -10.61
CA PRO A 417 -33.14 -1.77 -9.57
C PRO A 417 -32.65 -0.34 -9.32
N GLU A 418 -33.47 0.47 -8.67
CA GLU A 418 -33.05 1.81 -8.27
C GLU A 418 -31.98 1.74 -7.18
N ALA A 419 -30.79 2.25 -7.48
CA ALA A 419 -29.68 2.26 -6.53
C ALA A 419 -28.86 3.55 -6.66
N ASP A 420 -28.53 4.16 -5.53
CA ASP A 420 -27.48 5.20 -5.50
C ASP A 420 -26.12 4.48 -5.38
N ILE A 421 -25.15 4.82 -6.24
CA ILE A 421 -23.86 4.11 -6.35
C ILE A 421 -22.71 5.08 -6.14
N LEU A 422 -21.88 4.82 -5.13
CA LEU A 422 -20.66 5.58 -4.83
C LEU A 422 -19.43 4.71 -5.09
N LEU A 423 -18.59 5.13 -6.03
CA LEU A 423 -17.26 4.57 -6.26
C LEU A 423 -16.23 5.49 -5.60
N VAL A 424 -15.26 4.90 -4.89
CA VAL A 424 -14.23 5.68 -4.20
C VAL A 424 -12.92 4.90 -4.14
N GLY A 425 -11.81 5.59 -4.40
CA GLY A 425 -10.49 5.01 -4.17
C GLY A 425 -10.17 4.86 -2.69
N ASP A 426 -9.52 3.78 -2.29
CA ASP A 426 -9.06 3.60 -0.93
C ASP A 426 -7.82 4.47 -0.63
N HIS A 427 -6.80 4.34 -1.48
CA HIS A 427 -5.54 5.08 -1.49
C HIS A 427 -4.96 5.19 -2.91
N MET A 428 -3.97 6.07 -3.12
CA MET A 428 -3.24 6.06 -4.39
C MET A 428 -2.39 4.78 -4.53
N PRO A 429 -2.10 4.32 -5.75
CA PRO A 429 -1.26 3.13 -5.94
C PRO A 429 0.17 3.32 -5.40
N PRO A 430 0.70 2.41 -4.56
CA PRO A 430 2.03 2.53 -3.96
C PRO A 430 3.18 2.11 -4.91
N PHE A 431 3.21 2.64 -6.15
CA PHE A 431 4.17 2.25 -7.19
C PHE A 431 5.64 2.42 -6.80
N PHE A 432 6.40 1.33 -6.69
CA PHE A 432 7.85 1.37 -6.41
C PHE A 432 8.58 2.46 -7.19
N ASP A 433 8.35 2.53 -8.51
CA ASP A 433 8.94 3.53 -9.38
C ASP A 433 8.33 4.93 -9.18
N ARG A 434 9.19 5.89 -8.82
CA ARG A 434 8.85 7.30 -8.68
C ARG A 434 8.23 7.91 -9.94
N HIS A 435 8.64 7.48 -11.14
CA HIS A 435 8.12 8.01 -12.39
C HIS A 435 6.62 7.74 -12.52
N HIS A 436 6.19 6.53 -12.18
CA HIS A 436 4.77 6.16 -12.10
C HIS A 436 4.07 6.83 -10.91
N ARG A 437 4.69 6.79 -9.72
CA ARG A 437 4.06 7.31 -8.49
C ARG A 437 3.75 8.81 -8.54
N SER A 438 4.61 9.60 -9.19
CA SER A 438 4.45 11.06 -9.30
C SER A 438 3.29 11.48 -10.20
N GLN A 439 2.67 10.54 -10.93
CA GLN A 439 1.47 10.78 -11.74
C GLN A 439 0.19 10.85 -10.91
N PHE A 440 0.27 10.70 -9.58
CA PHE A 440 -0.86 10.73 -8.68
C PHE A 440 -0.75 11.86 -7.64
N ASP A 441 -1.90 12.38 -7.23
CA ASP A 441 -1.99 13.25 -6.07
C ASP A 441 -1.62 12.48 -4.80
N PRO A 442 -0.66 12.96 -4.00
CA PRO A 442 -0.21 12.24 -2.81
C PRO A 442 -1.25 12.19 -1.69
N GLU A 443 -2.20 13.13 -1.66
CA GLU A 443 -3.05 13.35 -0.50
C GLU A 443 -4.49 12.91 -0.72
N ARG A 444 -4.89 12.73 -1.98
CA ARG A 444 -6.30 12.56 -2.34
C ARG A 444 -6.57 11.33 -3.20
N VAL A 445 -7.75 10.77 -2.99
CA VAL A 445 -8.36 9.72 -3.81
C VAL A 445 -9.59 10.27 -4.52
N PRO A 446 -9.91 9.79 -5.73
CA PRO A 446 -11.07 10.20 -6.47
C PRO A 446 -12.31 9.47 -5.96
N TRP A 447 -13.47 10.10 -6.16
CA TRP A 447 -14.76 9.45 -6.02
C TRP A 447 -15.71 9.88 -7.14
N LEU A 448 -16.63 8.98 -7.46
CA LEU A 448 -17.72 9.17 -8.42
C LEU A 448 -19.01 8.76 -7.74
N TYR A 449 -20.01 9.63 -7.79
CA TYR A 449 -21.33 9.37 -7.25
C TYR A 449 -22.39 9.41 -8.34
N LEU A 450 -23.11 8.31 -8.48
CA LEU A 450 -24.24 8.10 -9.35
C LEU A 450 -25.51 8.13 -8.51
N LYS A 451 -26.16 9.29 -8.45
CA LYS A 451 -27.42 9.46 -7.74
C LYS A 451 -28.57 9.09 -8.66
N ALA A 452 -29.36 8.08 -8.33
CA ALA A 452 -30.49 7.67 -9.15
C ALA A 452 -31.53 8.81 -9.22
N LYS A 453 -32.04 9.09 -10.42
CA LYS A 453 -33.05 10.14 -10.65
C LYS A 453 -34.44 9.76 -10.12
N GLY A 454 -34.65 8.49 -9.77
CA GLY A 454 -35.95 7.93 -9.44
C GLY A 454 -36.79 7.68 -10.70
N SER A 455 -37.62 6.65 -10.67
CA SER A 455 -38.56 6.32 -11.71
C SER A 455 -39.66 7.37 -11.62
N THR A 456 -39.70 8.30 -12.56
CA THR A 456 -40.91 9.07 -12.81
C THR A 456 -42.02 8.03 -13.02
N PRO A 457 -43.13 8.06 -12.26
CA PRO A 457 -44.26 7.20 -12.55
C PRO A 457 -44.61 7.44 -14.02
N LYS A 458 -44.52 6.38 -14.84
CA LYS A 458 -45.13 6.43 -16.18
C LYS A 458 -46.63 6.47 -15.92
N GLY A 459 -47.17 7.68 -15.95
CA GLY A 459 -48.62 7.92 -15.90
C GLY A 459 -49.34 7.30 -17.08
#